data_AF-A0A553PRT0-F1
#
_entry.id   AF-A0A553PRT0-F1
#
_cell.length_a   1.000
_cell.length_b   1.000
_cell.length_c   1.000
_cell.angle_alpha   90.00
_cell.angle_beta   90.00
_cell.angle_gamma   90.00
#
_symmetry.space_group_name_H-M   'P 1'
#
loop_
_entity.id
_entity.type
_entity.pdbx_description
1 polymer ?
#
loop_
_entity_poly.entity_id
_entity_poly.type
_entity_poly.pdbx_seq_one_letter_code
_entity_poly.pdbx_strand_id
1 'polypeptide(L)'
;MLVLNMGPVLVFSLVLSSTYAGTMLDMLNGMEQVLTGSEEFDPVLYQAIRSCMEKTDPNLVIAQENLWNGMLEYASIGGTLLDPWTPCENDVPPLQRTDYYETYNCSVQDFGGIPIHEPCNYASNIAYYHLMLEILTAIIRASSFLAQGSGMFHASQTILGNILDGNMTDLLGYVAYQAAMAGVQPLDSTIIHDLGHESRPFNAVEVSENVQNTFINDPLLTWGETINSTNIPRLRLTLCGYLGTIMTLVFEDEVVDQIAEYLIDSFDGFSPDLKEFCLQTFLPEIRVVTADFELPEEEKTLLTHRLEGILMKLLYGAIWQEEVFISNEELLTPEANALGATYIPVVNDLANSLLEFVHNNPDFQHGKRVYPGDEWCNPLIPHAKWHLQCGVGLTDLIFLADDLYRIFGQYKGA
;
A
#
# COMPACT_ATOMS: atom_id res chain seq x y z
N MET A 1 -7.06 0.83 -38.64
CA MET A 1 -8.41 1.26 -38.24
C MET A 1 -9.37 0.10 -38.49
N LEU A 2 -9.48 -0.81 -37.51
CA LEU A 2 -10.30 -2.02 -37.57
C LEU A 2 -11.48 -1.81 -36.61
N VAL A 3 -12.66 -1.58 -37.16
CA VAL A 3 -13.90 -1.41 -36.41
C VAL A 3 -14.43 -2.81 -36.05
N LEU A 4 -14.30 -3.20 -34.79
CA LEU A 4 -14.92 -4.41 -34.27
C LEU A 4 -16.41 -4.13 -34.02
N ASN A 5 -17.25 -4.81 -34.81
CA ASN A 5 -18.69 -4.76 -34.74
C ASN A 5 -19.16 -5.61 -33.54
N MET A 6 -19.43 -4.97 -32.40
CA MET A 6 -19.98 -5.65 -31.22
C MET A 6 -21.48 -5.91 -31.44
N GLY A 7 -21.82 -7.18 -31.65
CA GLY A 7 -23.21 -7.65 -31.65
C GLY A 7 -23.84 -7.58 -30.25
N PRO A 8 -25.17 -7.81 -30.14
CA PRO A 8 -25.91 -7.66 -28.90
C PRO A 8 -25.40 -8.61 -27.82
N VAL A 9 -24.83 -8.03 -26.76
CA VAL A 9 -24.43 -8.75 -25.54
C VAL A 9 -25.71 -9.25 -24.86
N LEU A 10 -25.86 -10.58 -24.84
CA LEU A 10 -26.89 -11.24 -24.03
C LEU A 10 -26.54 -11.00 -22.55
N VAL A 11 -27.32 -10.17 -21.87
CA VAL A 11 -27.22 -9.99 -20.41
C VAL A 11 -27.83 -11.23 -19.76
N PHE A 12 -26.99 -12.24 -19.48
CA PHE A 12 -27.36 -13.29 -18.53
C PHE A 12 -27.39 -12.66 -17.14
N SER A 13 -28.58 -12.41 -16.62
CA SER A 13 -28.78 -12.19 -15.18
C SER A 13 -28.50 -13.52 -14.47
N LEU A 14 -27.24 -13.79 -14.18
CA LEU A 14 -26.83 -14.79 -13.21
C LEU A 14 -27.39 -14.36 -11.86
N VAL A 15 -28.41 -15.07 -11.39
CA VAL A 15 -28.80 -15.05 -9.98
C VAL A 15 -27.65 -15.72 -9.23
N LEU A 16 -26.66 -14.92 -8.84
CA LEU A 16 -25.59 -15.31 -7.93
C LEU A 16 -26.25 -15.51 -6.57
N SER A 17 -26.63 -16.75 -6.26
CA SER A 17 -26.99 -17.14 -4.90
C SER A 17 -25.79 -16.88 -3.99
N SER A 18 -26.01 -16.13 -2.91
CA SER A 18 -25.06 -15.67 -1.88
C SER A 18 -24.38 -16.82 -1.11
N THR A 19 -23.53 -17.60 -1.77
CA THR A 19 -22.84 -18.75 -1.15
C THR A 19 -21.46 -18.43 -0.57
N TYR A 20 -21.03 -17.17 -0.58
CA TYR A 20 -19.76 -16.77 0.01
C TYR A 20 -20.01 -16.20 1.41
N ALA A 21 -19.96 -17.07 2.41
CA ALA A 21 -19.89 -16.71 3.82
C ALA A 21 -18.44 -16.88 4.30
N GLY A 22 -17.99 -16.02 5.19
CA GLY A 22 -16.62 -16.03 5.72
C GLY A 22 -16.39 -14.87 6.69
N THR A 23 -15.43 -15.05 7.59
CA THR A 23 -15.06 -14.05 8.59
C THR A 23 -14.64 -12.73 7.95
N MET A 24 -13.98 -12.77 6.78
CA MET A 24 -13.65 -11.55 6.04
C MET A 24 -14.90 -10.74 5.69
N LEU A 25 -15.93 -11.37 5.11
CA LEU A 25 -17.16 -10.67 4.75
C LEU A 25 -17.87 -10.12 5.98
N ASP A 26 -17.94 -10.90 7.05
CA ASP A 26 -18.61 -10.48 8.28
C ASP A 26 -17.88 -9.29 8.95
N MET A 27 -16.54 -9.26 8.90
CA MET A 27 -15.75 -8.10 9.33
C MET A 27 -16.01 -6.88 8.46
N LEU A 28 -16.08 -7.03 7.14
CA LEU A 28 -16.39 -5.92 6.23
C LEU A 28 -17.82 -5.39 6.42
N ASN A 29 -18.79 -6.27 6.68
CA ASN A 29 -20.16 -5.87 7.05
C ASN A 29 -20.16 -5.11 8.39
N GLY A 30 -19.37 -5.56 9.36
CA GLY A 30 -19.18 -4.85 10.63
C GLY A 30 -18.58 -3.45 10.43
N MET A 31 -17.57 -3.34 9.56
CA MET A 31 -16.99 -2.06 9.17
C MET A 31 -18.03 -1.14 8.52
N GLU A 32 -18.81 -1.64 7.56
CA GLU A 32 -19.91 -0.89 6.94
C GLU A 32 -20.90 -0.37 8.00
N GLN A 33 -21.27 -1.24 8.93
CA GLN A 33 -22.21 -0.91 9.99
C GLN A 33 -21.70 0.20 10.91
N VAL A 34 -20.44 0.15 11.32
CA VAL A 34 -19.84 1.18 12.18
C VAL A 34 -19.77 2.52 11.45
N LEU A 35 -19.44 2.52 10.16
CA LEU A 35 -19.14 3.75 9.40
C LEU A 35 -20.38 4.39 8.76
N THR A 36 -21.40 3.60 8.41
CA THR A 36 -22.58 4.08 7.64
C THR A 36 -23.91 3.72 8.29
N GLY A 37 -23.92 2.76 9.23
CA GLY A 37 -25.13 2.18 9.80
C GLY A 37 -25.82 1.15 8.91
N SER A 38 -25.24 0.82 7.74
CA SER A 38 -25.77 -0.21 6.84
C SER A 38 -25.28 -1.61 7.25
N GLU A 39 -26.09 -2.64 7.01
CA GLU A 39 -25.76 -4.02 7.45
C GLU A 39 -24.84 -4.76 6.47
N GLU A 40 -24.75 -4.31 5.21
CA GLU A 40 -24.08 -5.04 4.13
C GLU A 40 -23.03 -4.18 3.44
N PHE A 41 -21.78 -4.65 3.47
CA PHE A 41 -20.70 -4.12 2.65
C PHE A 41 -20.99 -4.37 1.16
N ASP A 42 -20.44 -3.51 0.28
CA ASP A 42 -20.66 -3.61 -1.17
C ASP A 42 -20.40 -5.05 -1.69
N PRO A 43 -21.45 -5.79 -2.08
CA PRO A 43 -21.31 -7.19 -2.45
C PRO A 43 -20.59 -7.36 -3.79
N VAL A 44 -20.63 -6.36 -4.67
CA VAL A 44 -19.93 -6.37 -5.96
C VAL A 44 -18.43 -6.20 -5.72
N LEU A 45 -18.05 -5.25 -4.86
CA LEU A 45 -16.65 -5.05 -4.49
C LEU A 45 -16.09 -6.29 -3.78
N TYR A 46 -16.80 -6.83 -2.78
CA TYR A 46 -16.36 -8.05 -2.09
C TYR A 46 -16.17 -9.23 -3.06
N GLN A 47 -17.12 -9.44 -3.97
CA GLN A 47 -17.01 -10.50 -4.96
C GLN A 47 -15.80 -10.30 -5.88
N ALA A 48 -15.51 -9.06 -6.30
CA ALA A 48 -14.34 -8.74 -7.10
C ALA A 48 -13.03 -9.04 -6.34
N ILE A 49 -12.94 -8.60 -5.07
CA ILE A 49 -11.80 -8.85 -4.17
C ILE A 49 -11.55 -10.35 -4.04
N ARG A 50 -12.59 -11.11 -3.65
CA ARG A 50 -12.49 -12.55 -3.46
C ARG A 50 -12.10 -13.27 -4.75
N SER A 51 -12.75 -12.94 -5.86
CA SER A 51 -12.46 -13.56 -7.17
C SER A 51 -11.01 -13.29 -7.61
N CYS A 52 -10.50 -12.08 -7.34
CA CYS A 52 -9.12 -11.72 -7.62
C CYS A 52 -8.13 -12.57 -6.81
N MET A 53 -8.40 -12.74 -5.51
CA MET A 53 -7.59 -13.61 -4.65
C MET A 53 -7.65 -15.08 -5.09
N GLU A 54 -8.84 -15.64 -5.31
CA GLU A 54 -9.02 -17.04 -5.75
C GLU A 54 -8.30 -17.33 -7.07
N LYS A 55 -8.33 -16.37 -8.01
CA LYS A 55 -7.63 -16.48 -9.30
C LYS A 55 -6.12 -16.42 -9.15
N THR A 56 -5.61 -15.66 -8.19
CA THR A 56 -4.18 -15.48 -7.94
C THR A 56 -3.60 -16.69 -7.23
N ASP A 57 -4.22 -17.09 -6.13
CA ASP A 57 -3.87 -18.26 -5.34
C ASP A 57 -5.06 -18.63 -4.43
N PRO A 58 -5.67 -19.82 -4.56
CA PRO A 58 -6.75 -20.24 -3.67
C PRO A 58 -6.39 -20.18 -2.17
N ASN A 59 -5.11 -20.37 -1.83
CA ASN A 59 -4.64 -20.25 -0.44
C ASN A 59 -4.63 -18.80 0.05
N LEU A 60 -4.63 -17.80 -0.84
CA LEU A 60 -4.70 -16.39 -0.44
C LEU A 60 -6.04 -16.07 0.22
N VAL A 61 -7.16 -16.63 -0.28
CA VAL A 61 -8.45 -16.50 0.39
C VAL A 61 -8.42 -17.13 1.77
N ILE A 62 -7.83 -18.32 1.91
CA ILE A 62 -7.70 -19.00 3.20
C ILE A 62 -6.88 -18.13 4.18
N ALA A 63 -5.75 -17.58 3.71
CA ALA A 63 -4.91 -16.69 4.51
C ALA A 63 -5.67 -15.42 4.94
N GLN A 64 -6.46 -14.82 4.06
CA GLN A 64 -7.26 -13.63 4.36
C GLN A 64 -8.38 -13.92 5.36
N GLU A 65 -9.10 -15.04 5.21
CA GLU A 65 -10.11 -15.47 6.19
C GLU A 65 -9.46 -15.72 7.56
N ASN A 66 -8.29 -16.35 7.60
CA ASN A 66 -7.54 -16.58 8.83
C ASN A 66 -7.02 -15.28 9.45
N LEU A 67 -6.57 -14.32 8.66
CA LEU A 67 -6.14 -13.00 9.12
C LEU A 67 -7.27 -12.24 9.82
N TRP A 68 -8.42 -12.12 9.17
CA TRP A 68 -9.60 -11.48 9.75
C TRP A 68 -10.12 -12.24 10.99
N ASN A 69 -10.06 -13.58 10.98
CA ASN A 69 -10.37 -14.39 12.15
C ASN A 69 -9.36 -14.22 13.29
N GLY A 70 -8.07 -14.11 12.97
CA GLY A 70 -7.01 -13.87 13.94
C GLY A 70 -7.17 -12.52 14.64
N MET A 71 -7.58 -11.49 13.91
CA MET A 71 -7.95 -10.19 14.49
C MET A 71 -9.09 -10.31 15.51
N LEU A 72 -10.16 -11.04 15.17
CA LEU A 72 -11.26 -11.33 16.12
C LEU A 72 -10.79 -12.12 17.34
N GLU A 73 -10.00 -13.16 17.13
CA GLU A 73 -9.47 -13.99 18.21
C GLU A 73 -8.60 -13.14 19.14
N TYR A 74 -7.69 -12.31 18.59
CA TYR A 74 -6.82 -11.42 19.36
C TYR A 74 -7.63 -10.42 20.20
N ALA A 75 -8.66 -9.79 19.59
CA ALA A 75 -9.57 -8.90 20.30
C ALA A 75 -10.34 -9.62 21.41
N SER A 76 -10.84 -10.84 21.15
CA SER A 76 -11.66 -11.61 22.10
C SER A 76 -10.92 -12.02 23.37
N ILE A 77 -9.60 -12.22 23.28
CA ILE A 77 -8.74 -12.52 24.43
C ILE A 77 -8.16 -11.25 25.08
N GLY A 78 -8.46 -10.06 24.54
CA GLY A 78 -7.95 -8.78 25.01
C GLY A 78 -6.47 -8.56 24.67
N GLY A 79 -5.95 -9.20 23.62
CA GLY A 79 -4.53 -9.21 23.26
C GLY A 79 -3.67 -10.00 24.26
N THR A 80 -2.42 -9.59 24.43
CA THR A 80 -1.52 -10.17 25.45
C THR A 80 -1.24 -9.18 26.57
N LEU A 81 -0.59 -9.62 27.66
CA LEU A 81 -0.23 -8.73 28.76
C LEU A 81 0.69 -7.56 28.34
N LEU A 82 1.57 -7.81 27.36
CA LEU A 82 2.51 -6.80 26.83
C LEU A 82 1.97 -6.09 25.58
N ASP A 83 0.87 -6.60 25.05
CA ASP A 83 0.24 -6.10 23.84
C ASP A 83 -1.30 -6.21 23.89
N PRO A 84 -1.94 -5.53 24.86
CA PRO A 84 -3.38 -5.56 25.07
C PRO A 84 -4.14 -4.89 23.92
N TRP A 85 -5.27 -5.49 23.56
CA TRP A 85 -6.35 -4.83 22.84
C TRP A 85 -7.29 -4.22 23.87
N THR A 86 -7.30 -2.90 23.99
CA THR A 86 -8.06 -2.22 25.05
C THR A 86 -9.53 -2.01 24.67
N PRO A 87 -10.47 -2.02 25.63
CA PRO A 87 -11.84 -1.65 25.37
C PRO A 87 -11.96 -0.14 25.07
N CYS A 88 -13.09 0.29 24.49
CA CYS A 88 -13.45 1.70 24.29
C CYS A 88 -13.81 2.43 25.61
N GLU A 89 -12.98 2.32 26.65
CA GLU A 89 -13.17 2.99 27.93
C GLU A 89 -12.23 4.20 28.09
N ASN A 90 -12.77 5.31 28.60
CA ASN A 90 -12.27 6.68 28.39
C ASN A 90 -10.96 7.12 29.09
N ASP A 91 -10.19 6.23 29.73
CA ASP A 91 -9.05 6.68 30.57
C ASP A 91 -7.73 5.94 30.33
N VAL A 92 -7.64 5.02 29.37
CA VAL A 92 -6.37 4.36 29.03
C VAL A 92 -5.93 4.80 27.64
N PRO A 93 -4.92 5.70 27.53
CA PRO A 93 -4.31 5.97 26.25
C PRO A 93 -3.75 4.66 25.68
N PRO A 94 -3.91 4.40 24.37
CA PRO A 94 -3.33 3.24 23.72
C PRO A 94 -1.82 3.21 23.96
N LEU A 95 -1.24 2.00 24.01
CA LEU A 95 0.16 1.80 24.39
C LEU A 95 1.17 2.57 23.54
N GLN A 96 0.79 2.95 22.31
CA GLN A 96 1.75 3.50 21.36
C GLN A 96 1.65 5.00 21.14
N ARG A 97 0.53 5.71 21.40
CA ARG A 97 0.41 7.13 21.00
C ARG A 97 -0.52 7.97 21.88
N THR A 98 -0.11 9.20 22.17
CA THR A 98 -0.86 10.19 22.97
C THR A 98 -1.16 11.49 22.22
N ASP A 99 -0.76 11.60 20.96
CA ASP A 99 -0.62 12.85 20.20
C ASP A 99 -1.41 12.92 18.89
N TYR A 100 -2.24 11.93 18.58
CA TYR A 100 -2.99 11.88 17.31
C TYR A 100 -4.18 12.84 17.25
N TYR A 101 -4.46 13.31 16.03
CA TYR A 101 -5.56 14.24 15.70
C TYR A 101 -6.95 13.60 15.93
N GLU A 102 -7.05 12.27 15.78
CA GLU A 102 -8.20 11.49 16.22
C GLU A 102 -8.22 11.41 17.76
N THR A 103 -8.83 12.41 18.38
CA THR A 103 -9.20 12.34 19.79
C THR A 103 -10.25 11.24 19.99
N TYR A 104 -9.79 10.03 20.31
CA TYR A 104 -10.54 8.91 20.90
C TYR A 104 -11.97 8.70 20.37
N ASN A 105 -12.13 8.48 19.06
CA ASN A 105 -13.41 8.08 18.49
C ASN A 105 -13.54 6.55 18.45
N CYS A 106 -13.31 5.90 19.60
CA CYS A 106 -13.43 4.46 19.69
C CYS A 106 -14.90 4.05 19.54
N SER A 107 -15.16 3.11 18.64
CA SER A 107 -16.48 2.53 18.42
C SER A 107 -16.43 1.03 18.64
N VAL A 108 -17.56 0.42 18.96
CA VAL A 108 -17.65 -1.05 19.08
C VAL A 108 -18.37 -1.55 17.85
N GLN A 109 -17.71 -2.41 17.09
CA GLN A 109 -18.32 -3.12 15.96
C GLN A 109 -19.21 -4.24 16.50
N ASP A 110 -20.48 -4.30 16.07
CA ASP A 110 -21.42 -5.30 16.58
C ASP A 110 -20.97 -6.73 16.25
N PHE A 111 -20.43 -6.93 15.04
CA PHE A 111 -19.83 -8.21 14.69
C PHE A 111 -18.55 -8.44 15.49
N GLY A 112 -18.61 -9.43 16.38
CA GLY A 112 -17.54 -9.77 17.31
C GLY A 112 -17.50 -8.93 18.59
N GLY A 113 -18.26 -7.83 18.68
CA GLY A 113 -18.22 -6.91 19.81
C GLY A 113 -16.83 -6.28 20.00
N ILE A 114 -16.11 -6.04 18.90
CA ILE A 114 -14.71 -5.62 18.94
C ILE A 114 -14.59 -4.09 19.06
N PRO A 115 -13.73 -3.58 19.97
CA PRO A 115 -13.34 -2.17 19.99
C PRO A 115 -12.53 -1.82 18.74
N ILE A 116 -12.91 -0.73 18.07
CA ILE A 116 -12.23 -0.14 16.92
C ILE A 116 -11.79 1.27 17.33
N HIS A 117 -10.49 1.47 17.54
CA HIS A 117 -9.94 2.71 18.09
C HIS A 117 -9.96 3.89 17.09
N GLU A 118 -9.67 3.62 15.82
CA GLU A 118 -9.63 4.63 14.75
C GLU A 118 -10.52 4.20 13.57
N PRO A 119 -11.86 4.36 13.66
CA PRO A 119 -12.78 3.76 12.69
C PRO A 119 -12.56 4.21 11.24
N CYS A 120 -12.22 5.48 11.02
CA CYS A 120 -11.92 5.99 9.68
C CYS A 120 -10.59 5.44 9.13
N ASN A 121 -9.55 5.35 9.97
CA ASN A 121 -8.28 4.78 9.55
C ASN A 121 -8.41 3.26 9.33
N TYR A 122 -9.16 2.57 10.18
CA TYR A 122 -9.52 1.17 10.01
C TYR A 122 -10.21 0.92 8.66
N ALA A 123 -11.24 1.71 8.34
CA ALA A 123 -12.02 1.51 7.11
C ALA A 123 -11.27 1.95 5.84
N SER A 124 -10.50 3.04 5.90
CA SER A 124 -9.78 3.57 4.72
C SER A 124 -8.75 2.61 4.14
N ASN A 125 -8.34 1.58 4.89
CA ASN A 125 -7.47 0.51 4.41
C ASN A 125 -8.07 -0.37 3.30
N ILE A 126 -9.39 -0.32 3.07
CA ILE A 126 -10.02 -0.96 1.91
C ILE A 126 -9.48 -0.38 0.58
N ALA A 127 -8.91 0.83 0.59
CA ALA A 127 -8.20 1.40 -0.55
C ALA A 127 -7.09 0.46 -1.10
N TYR A 128 -6.45 -0.35 -0.25
CA TYR A 128 -5.43 -1.29 -0.68
C TYR A 128 -6.00 -2.53 -1.39
N TYR A 129 -7.26 -2.90 -1.09
CA TYR A 129 -7.99 -3.88 -1.92
C TYR A 129 -8.40 -3.29 -3.27
N HIS A 130 -8.68 -1.99 -3.37
CA HIS A 130 -8.88 -1.36 -4.68
C HIS A 130 -7.60 -1.39 -5.53
N LEU A 131 -6.44 -1.08 -4.94
CA LEU A 131 -5.14 -1.26 -5.60
C LEU A 131 -4.98 -2.69 -6.13
N MET A 132 -5.30 -3.70 -5.31
CA MET A 132 -5.25 -5.11 -5.70
C MET A 132 -6.05 -5.41 -6.98
N LEU A 133 -7.21 -4.76 -7.16
CA LEU A 133 -8.08 -4.96 -8.32
C LEU A 133 -7.57 -4.33 -9.62
N GLU A 134 -6.59 -3.43 -9.54
CA GLU A 134 -5.98 -2.78 -10.70
C GLU A 134 -4.81 -3.58 -11.31
N ILE A 135 -4.31 -4.61 -10.60
CA ILE A 135 -3.02 -5.28 -10.90
C ILE A 135 -3.19 -6.80 -11.04
N LEU A 136 -2.25 -7.48 -11.71
CA LEU A 136 -2.29 -8.92 -12.02
C LEU A 136 -0.98 -9.67 -11.64
N THR A 137 -0.54 -9.70 -10.38
CA THR A 137 0.73 -10.37 -10.00
C THR A 137 0.83 -10.72 -8.50
N ALA A 138 2.01 -11.14 -8.02
CA ALA A 138 2.36 -11.32 -6.60
C ALA A 138 2.07 -10.08 -5.72
N ILE A 139 1.98 -8.90 -6.33
CA ILE A 139 1.58 -7.65 -5.68
C ILE A 139 0.19 -7.77 -5.05
N ILE A 140 -0.69 -8.60 -5.62
CA ILE A 140 -2.02 -8.91 -5.08
C ILE A 140 -1.94 -9.48 -3.66
N ARG A 141 -0.96 -10.36 -3.40
CA ARG A 141 -0.75 -10.92 -2.05
C ARG A 141 -0.35 -9.81 -1.08
N ALA A 142 0.70 -9.08 -1.40
CA ALA A 142 1.24 -8.03 -0.54
C ALA A 142 0.21 -6.93 -0.23
N SER A 143 -0.54 -6.47 -1.23
CA SER A 143 -1.59 -5.45 -1.03
C SER A 143 -2.75 -5.96 -0.19
N SER A 144 -3.16 -7.22 -0.36
CA SER A 144 -4.20 -7.81 0.46
C SER A 144 -3.79 -7.93 1.93
N PHE A 145 -2.52 -8.25 2.21
CA PHE A 145 -2.00 -8.31 3.57
C PHE A 145 -1.85 -6.92 4.17
N LEU A 146 -1.47 -5.92 3.36
CA LEU A 146 -1.44 -4.53 3.80
C LEU A 146 -2.83 -4.03 4.21
N ALA A 147 -3.85 -4.29 3.38
CA ALA A 147 -5.24 -3.90 3.67
C ALA A 147 -5.68 -4.39 5.06
N GLN A 148 -5.48 -5.68 5.35
CA GLN A 148 -5.89 -6.24 6.63
C GLN A 148 -4.93 -5.86 7.77
N GLY A 149 -3.61 -5.89 7.55
CA GLY A 149 -2.61 -5.62 8.57
C GLY A 149 -2.67 -4.18 9.09
N SER A 150 -2.83 -3.22 8.18
CA SER A 150 -3.07 -1.82 8.54
C SER A 150 -4.43 -1.63 9.20
N GLY A 151 -5.47 -2.31 8.69
CA GLY A 151 -6.78 -2.35 9.36
C GLY A 151 -6.66 -2.86 10.81
N MET A 152 -5.89 -3.91 11.06
CA MET A 152 -5.64 -4.43 12.40
C MET A 152 -4.94 -3.39 13.27
N PHE A 153 -3.90 -2.71 12.77
CA PHE A 153 -3.22 -1.65 13.52
C PHE A 153 -4.16 -0.53 13.95
N HIS A 154 -4.94 0.02 13.04
CA HIS A 154 -5.83 1.16 13.35
C HIS A 154 -7.04 0.75 14.20
N ALA A 155 -7.49 -0.50 14.09
CA ALA A 155 -8.52 -1.03 14.96
C ALA A 155 -8.04 -1.27 16.39
N SER A 156 -6.81 -1.75 16.58
CA SER A 156 -6.32 -2.28 17.88
C SER A 156 -5.30 -1.40 18.59
N GLN A 157 -4.50 -0.64 17.82
CA GLN A 157 -3.28 0.06 18.24
C GLN A 157 -2.27 -0.83 18.99
N THR A 158 -2.25 -2.12 18.66
CA THR A 158 -1.35 -3.13 19.25
C THR A 158 0.01 -3.17 18.56
N ILE A 159 1.03 -3.67 19.25
CA ILE A 159 2.35 -4.04 18.73
C ILE A 159 2.20 -5.03 17.57
N LEU A 160 1.35 -6.07 17.71
CA LEU A 160 1.10 -7.00 16.61
C LEU A 160 0.53 -6.27 15.39
N GLY A 161 -0.47 -5.40 15.57
CA GLY A 161 -1.03 -4.59 14.49
C GLY A 161 0.04 -3.73 13.80
N ASN A 162 0.85 -3.01 14.58
CA ASN A 162 1.94 -2.17 14.07
C ASN A 162 3.00 -2.97 13.30
N ILE A 163 3.33 -4.18 13.76
CA ILE A 163 4.24 -5.09 13.05
C ILE A 163 3.63 -5.49 11.69
N LEU A 164 2.34 -5.84 11.65
CA LEU A 164 1.68 -6.21 10.41
C LEU A 164 1.60 -5.02 9.44
N ASP A 165 1.12 -3.87 9.89
CA ASP A 165 1.03 -2.65 9.08
C ASP A 165 2.38 -2.27 8.44
N GLY A 166 3.41 -2.12 9.26
CA GLY A 166 4.75 -1.74 8.80
C GLY A 166 5.39 -2.78 7.88
N ASN A 167 5.37 -4.07 8.25
CA ASN A 167 6.04 -5.10 7.45
C ASN A 167 5.27 -5.42 6.15
N MET A 168 3.94 -5.31 6.12
CA MET A 168 3.19 -5.51 4.87
C MET A 168 3.36 -4.32 3.92
N THR A 169 3.50 -3.10 4.46
CA THR A 169 3.91 -1.93 3.69
C THR A 169 5.29 -2.12 3.08
N ASP A 170 6.26 -2.54 3.89
CA ASP A 170 7.63 -2.85 3.46
C ASP A 170 7.64 -3.95 2.38
N LEU A 171 6.81 -5.00 2.54
CA LEU A 171 6.67 -6.09 1.58
C LEU A 171 6.12 -5.61 0.23
N LEU A 172 5.08 -4.77 0.23
CA LEU A 172 4.50 -4.24 -1.00
C LEU A 172 5.53 -3.45 -1.80
N GLY A 173 6.28 -2.57 -1.12
CA GLY A 173 7.40 -1.83 -1.73
C GLY A 173 8.46 -2.76 -2.30
N TYR A 174 8.82 -3.82 -1.57
CA TYR A 174 9.84 -4.78 -2.00
C TYR A 174 9.41 -5.60 -3.23
N VAL A 175 8.17 -6.08 -3.26
CA VAL A 175 7.62 -6.81 -4.41
C VAL A 175 7.59 -5.93 -5.66
N ALA A 176 7.11 -4.69 -5.53
CA ALA A 176 7.09 -3.74 -6.64
C ALA A 176 8.51 -3.43 -7.15
N TYR A 177 9.45 -3.22 -6.23
CA TYR A 177 10.85 -2.99 -6.58
C TYR A 177 11.50 -4.17 -7.31
N GLN A 178 11.40 -5.39 -6.77
CA GLN A 178 12.00 -6.54 -7.44
C GLN A 178 11.35 -6.85 -8.79
N ALA A 179 10.05 -6.59 -8.95
CA ALA A 179 9.40 -6.70 -10.24
C ALA A 179 10.03 -5.72 -11.26
N ALA A 180 10.22 -4.45 -10.88
CA ALA A 180 10.87 -3.46 -11.73
C ALA A 180 12.30 -3.87 -12.12
N MET A 181 13.06 -4.38 -11.16
CA MET A 181 14.48 -4.70 -11.35
C MET A 181 14.74 -6.06 -12.00
N ALA A 182 13.72 -6.89 -12.23
CA ALA A 182 13.90 -8.27 -12.71
C ALA A 182 14.61 -8.38 -14.08
N GLY A 183 14.61 -7.30 -14.87
CA GLY A 183 15.31 -7.24 -16.16
C GLY A 183 16.79 -6.84 -16.10
N VAL A 184 17.23 -6.19 -15.01
CA VAL A 184 18.56 -5.57 -14.89
C VAL A 184 19.66 -6.63 -14.80
N GLN A 185 20.85 -6.34 -15.33
CA GLN A 185 22.03 -7.20 -15.25
C GLN A 185 23.16 -6.47 -14.52
N PRO A 186 24.04 -7.18 -13.81
CA PRO A 186 24.05 -8.63 -13.63
C PRO A 186 23.07 -9.09 -12.53
N LEU A 187 22.41 -10.24 -12.73
CA LEU A 187 21.38 -10.76 -11.81
C LEU A 187 21.90 -11.10 -10.40
N ASP A 188 23.21 -11.18 -10.22
CA ASP A 188 23.87 -11.48 -8.95
C ASP A 188 24.29 -10.22 -8.16
N SER A 189 23.98 -9.01 -8.65
CA SER A 189 24.20 -7.78 -7.86
C SER A 189 23.22 -7.71 -6.69
N THR A 190 23.74 -7.93 -5.48
CA THR A 190 22.93 -7.83 -4.25
C THR A 190 22.50 -6.39 -3.96
N ILE A 191 23.28 -5.41 -4.41
CA ILE A 191 22.92 -3.99 -4.28
C ILE A 191 21.66 -3.68 -5.08
N ILE A 192 21.57 -4.20 -6.31
CA ILE A 192 20.45 -3.95 -7.24
C ILE A 192 19.25 -4.86 -6.98
N HIS A 193 19.44 -6.15 -6.72
CA HIS A 193 18.30 -7.07 -6.62
C HIS A 193 17.83 -7.31 -5.18
N ASP A 194 18.73 -7.16 -4.22
CA ASP A 194 18.46 -7.42 -2.80
C ASP A 194 18.49 -6.15 -1.94
N LEU A 195 18.82 -4.97 -2.50
CA LEU A 195 18.95 -3.73 -1.73
C LEU A 195 19.82 -3.92 -0.47
N GLY A 196 20.99 -4.54 -0.63
CA GLY A 196 21.88 -4.80 0.50
C GLY A 196 23.25 -5.32 0.09
N HIS A 197 24.22 -5.19 1.00
CA HIS A 197 25.59 -5.68 0.77
C HIS A 197 25.71 -7.21 0.76
N GLU A 198 24.69 -7.91 1.25
CA GLU A 198 24.62 -9.37 1.32
C GLU A 198 23.34 -9.85 0.64
N SER A 199 23.37 -11.06 0.10
CA SER A 199 22.19 -11.63 -0.53
C SER A 199 21.12 -11.98 0.50
N ARG A 200 19.86 -11.71 0.17
CA ARG A 200 18.73 -12.06 1.03
C ARG A 200 18.40 -13.55 0.90
N PRO A 201 17.92 -14.18 1.98
CA PRO A 201 17.59 -15.61 1.96
C PRO A 201 16.39 -15.94 1.05
N PHE A 202 15.53 -14.96 0.79
CA PHE A 202 14.31 -15.10 0.01
C PHE A 202 14.10 -13.85 -0.86
N ASN A 203 13.62 -14.05 -2.09
CA ASN A 203 13.13 -12.96 -2.91
C ASN A 203 11.72 -12.51 -2.45
N ALA A 204 11.22 -11.40 -2.99
CA ALA A 204 9.95 -10.81 -2.58
C ALA A 204 8.72 -11.70 -2.82
N VAL A 205 8.76 -12.56 -3.85
CA VAL A 205 7.69 -13.55 -4.10
C VAL A 205 7.71 -14.64 -3.02
N GLU A 206 8.89 -15.19 -2.73
CA GLU A 206 9.07 -16.20 -1.67
C GLU A 206 8.73 -15.64 -0.29
N VAL A 207 9.11 -14.40 0.01
CA VAL A 207 8.69 -13.69 1.23
C VAL A 207 7.17 -13.58 1.30
N SER A 208 6.51 -13.19 0.21
CA SER A 208 5.04 -13.08 0.17
C SER A 208 4.35 -14.43 0.40
N GLU A 209 4.89 -15.51 -0.15
CA GLU A 209 4.40 -16.87 0.07
C GLU A 209 4.64 -17.34 1.51
N ASN A 210 5.79 -17.03 2.10
CA ASN A 210 6.08 -17.34 3.49
C ASN A 210 5.13 -16.61 4.43
N VAL A 211 4.87 -15.32 4.21
CA VAL A 211 3.88 -14.55 4.98
C VAL A 211 2.48 -15.15 4.84
N GLN A 212 2.06 -15.51 3.62
CA GLN A 212 0.79 -16.22 3.40
C GLN A 212 0.72 -17.51 4.22
N ASN A 213 1.80 -18.29 4.22
CA ASN A 213 1.87 -19.55 4.96
C ASN A 213 1.87 -19.35 6.47
N THR A 214 2.43 -18.26 7.00
CA THR A 214 2.33 -17.88 8.42
C THR A 214 0.86 -17.75 8.82
N PHE A 215 0.05 -17.03 8.06
CA PHE A 215 -1.37 -16.85 8.39
C PHE A 215 -2.20 -18.12 8.24
N ILE A 216 -1.75 -19.07 7.42
CA ILE A 216 -2.42 -20.37 7.26
C ILE A 216 -2.04 -21.35 8.38
N ASN A 217 -0.77 -21.42 8.75
CA ASN A 217 -0.21 -22.54 9.51
C ASN A 217 0.24 -22.17 10.92
N ASP A 218 0.66 -20.93 11.16
CA ASP A 218 1.24 -20.53 12.44
C ASP A 218 0.15 -20.08 13.42
N PRO A 219 0.33 -20.35 14.73
CA PRO A 219 -0.53 -19.78 15.76
C PRO A 219 -0.52 -18.24 15.73
N LEU A 220 -1.69 -17.62 15.94
CA LEU A 220 -1.87 -16.17 15.98
C LEU A 220 -0.80 -15.44 16.80
N LEU A 221 -0.49 -15.93 18.00
CA LEU A 221 0.45 -15.27 18.91
C LEU A 221 1.91 -15.32 18.46
N THR A 222 2.25 -16.11 17.42
CA THR A 222 3.61 -16.15 16.87
C THR A 222 3.76 -15.34 15.59
N TRP A 223 2.66 -14.84 14.99
CA TRP A 223 2.72 -14.09 13.73
C TRP A 223 3.68 -12.90 13.77
N GLY A 224 3.62 -12.11 14.86
CA GLY A 224 4.48 -10.94 15.01
C GLY A 224 5.97 -11.29 15.02
N GLU A 225 6.36 -12.36 15.71
CA GLU A 225 7.75 -12.84 15.73
C GLU A 225 8.17 -13.37 14.36
N THR A 226 7.36 -14.24 13.75
CA THR A 226 7.65 -14.82 12.42
C THR A 226 7.84 -13.72 11.38
N ILE A 227 6.90 -12.77 11.29
CA ILE A 227 6.92 -11.70 10.30
C ILE A 227 8.08 -10.73 10.55
N ASN A 228 8.30 -10.30 11.79
CA ASN A 228 9.40 -9.39 12.11
C ASN A 228 10.79 -10.03 11.93
N SER A 229 10.88 -11.37 11.97
CA SER A 229 12.11 -12.11 11.64
C SER A 229 12.36 -12.25 10.13
N THR A 230 11.36 -11.91 9.31
CA THR A 230 11.48 -11.98 7.85
C THR A 230 12.33 -10.81 7.37
N ASN A 231 13.37 -11.11 6.59
CA ASN A 231 14.33 -10.10 6.11
C ASN A 231 13.74 -9.26 4.97
N ILE A 232 12.77 -8.40 5.27
CA ILE A 232 12.10 -7.49 4.32
C ILE A 232 12.84 -6.13 4.34
N PRO A 233 13.27 -5.58 3.19
CA PRO A 233 13.81 -4.22 3.17
C PRO A 233 12.72 -3.22 3.52
N ARG A 234 13.07 -2.21 4.32
CA ARG A 234 12.16 -1.12 4.68
C ARG A 234 11.69 -0.37 3.44
N LEU A 235 10.46 0.15 3.45
CA LEU A 235 9.86 0.93 2.36
C LEU A 235 10.79 2.06 1.91
N ARG A 236 11.39 2.82 2.83
CA ARG A 236 12.34 3.91 2.53
C ARG A 236 13.51 3.45 1.66
N LEU A 237 14.04 2.26 1.94
CA LEU A 237 15.13 1.66 1.15
C LEU A 237 14.63 1.23 -0.24
N THR A 238 13.43 0.64 -0.32
CA THR A 238 12.83 0.28 -1.61
C THR A 238 12.53 1.52 -2.46
N LEU A 239 12.00 2.60 -1.88
CA LEU A 239 11.75 3.88 -2.56
C LEU A 239 13.04 4.54 -3.03
N CYS A 240 14.11 4.48 -2.23
CA CYS A 240 15.44 4.91 -2.64
C CYS A 240 15.93 4.14 -3.86
N GLY A 241 15.81 2.81 -3.85
CA GLY A 241 16.12 1.99 -5.01
C GLY A 241 15.29 2.35 -6.24
N TYR A 242 13.99 2.53 -6.03
CA TYR A 242 13.00 2.75 -7.08
C TYR A 242 13.16 4.12 -7.74
N LEU A 243 13.06 5.20 -6.95
CA LEU A 243 13.19 6.57 -7.43
C LEU A 243 14.61 6.84 -7.92
N GLY A 244 15.63 6.33 -7.23
CA GLY A 244 17.02 6.43 -7.68
C GLY A 244 17.22 5.82 -9.07
N THR A 245 16.63 4.65 -9.32
CA THR A 245 16.70 4.01 -10.65
C THR A 245 16.05 4.86 -11.73
N ILE A 246 14.82 5.34 -11.52
CA ILE A 246 14.11 6.15 -12.51
C ILE A 246 14.87 7.45 -12.78
N MET A 247 15.29 8.16 -11.73
CA MET A 247 16.01 9.42 -11.85
C MET A 247 17.32 9.25 -12.63
N THR A 248 18.08 8.16 -12.39
CA THR A 248 19.29 7.84 -13.16
C THR A 248 19.01 7.59 -14.64
N LEU A 249 17.84 7.04 -14.98
CA LEU A 249 17.47 6.86 -16.39
C LEU A 249 17.04 8.16 -17.08
N VAL A 250 16.53 9.15 -16.33
CA VAL A 250 15.94 10.37 -16.91
C VAL A 250 16.76 11.65 -16.73
N PHE A 251 17.69 11.71 -15.76
CA PHE A 251 18.45 12.92 -15.45
C PHE A 251 19.95 12.66 -15.45
N GLU A 252 20.72 13.74 -15.60
CA GLU A 252 22.18 13.70 -15.45
C GLU A 252 22.56 13.42 -13.99
N ASP A 253 23.69 12.75 -13.79
CA ASP A 253 24.15 12.27 -12.47
C ASP A 253 24.16 13.37 -11.40
N GLU A 254 24.66 14.56 -11.73
CA GLU A 254 24.72 15.68 -10.77
C GLU A 254 23.34 16.18 -10.35
N VAL A 255 22.34 16.05 -11.22
CA VAL A 255 20.95 16.41 -10.91
C VAL A 255 20.33 15.34 -10.02
N VAL A 256 20.57 14.06 -10.32
CA VAL A 256 20.12 12.93 -9.50
C VAL A 256 20.68 13.03 -8.08
N ASP A 257 21.98 13.31 -7.93
CA ASP A 257 22.62 13.44 -6.61
C ASP A 257 21.98 14.56 -5.77
N GLN A 258 21.73 15.72 -6.38
CA GLN A 258 21.08 16.86 -5.69
C GLN A 258 19.65 16.54 -5.26
N ILE A 259 18.86 15.93 -6.13
CA ILE A 259 17.47 15.57 -5.83
C ILE A 259 17.44 14.48 -4.76
N ALA A 260 18.24 13.43 -4.90
CA ALA A 260 18.28 12.33 -3.96
C ALA A 260 18.73 12.77 -2.57
N GLU A 261 19.78 13.60 -2.46
CA GLU A 261 20.22 14.17 -1.19
C GLU A 261 19.13 15.04 -0.55
N TYR A 262 18.50 15.93 -1.34
CA TYR A 262 17.41 16.77 -0.85
C TYR A 262 16.23 15.93 -0.32
N LEU A 263 15.79 14.91 -1.06
CA LEU A 263 14.70 14.04 -0.64
C LEU A 263 15.07 13.30 0.65
N ILE A 264 16.23 12.64 0.70
CA ILE A 264 16.68 11.90 1.89
C ILE A 264 16.76 12.79 3.13
N ASP A 265 17.23 14.03 2.97
CA ASP A 265 17.35 14.98 4.08
C ASP A 265 16.01 15.65 4.47
N SER A 266 15.00 15.59 3.61
CA SER A 266 13.67 16.17 3.85
C SER A 266 12.72 15.23 4.59
N PHE A 267 12.97 13.92 4.58
CA PHE A 267 12.10 12.92 5.20
C PHE A 267 12.75 12.30 6.44
N ASP A 268 12.01 12.26 7.54
CA ASP A 268 12.46 11.59 8.76
C ASP A 268 12.58 10.06 8.57
N GLY A 269 13.49 9.45 9.34
CA GLY A 269 13.69 8.00 9.40
C GLY A 269 14.76 7.45 8.46
N PHE A 270 15.52 8.31 7.75
CA PHE A 270 16.77 7.91 7.11
C PHE A 270 17.91 7.90 8.13
N SER A 271 18.34 6.71 8.56
CA SER A 271 19.56 6.57 9.37
C SER A 271 20.80 6.96 8.56
N PRO A 272 21.92 7.31 9.22
CA PRO A 272 23.19 7.57 8.52
C PRO A 272 23.60 6.43 7.57
N ASP A 273 23.46 5.19 8.03
CA ASP A 273 23.79 4.00 7.23
C ASP A 273 22.86 3.86 6.01
N LEU A 274 21.57 4.19 6.15
CA LEU A 274 20.63 4.15 5.02
C LEU A 274 20.92 5.27 4.01
N LYS A 275 21.24 6.47 4.48
CA LYS A 275 21.67 7.58 3.61
C LYS A 275 22.95 7.23 2.86
N GLU A 276 23.93 6.64 3.55
CA GLU A 276 25.17 6.17 2.94
C GLU A 276 24.90 5.08 1.90
N PHE A 277 24.08 4.07 2.22
CA PHE A 277 23.72 3.04 1.27
C PHE A 277 23.07 3.65 0.01
N CYS A 278 22.07 4.52 0.18
CA CYS A 278 21.37 5.12 -0.95
C CYS A 278 22.27 5.95 -1.85
N LEU A 279 23.02 6.90 -1.27
CA LEU A 279 23.78 7.88 -2.05
C LEU A 279 25.14 7.37 -2.50
N GLN A 280 25.81 6.56 -1.68
CA GLN A 280 27.20 6.16 -1.90
C GLN A 280 27.36 4.71 -2.35
N THR A 281 26.31 3.88 -2.23
CA THR A 281 26.35 2.48 -2.68
C THR A 281 25.38 2.24 -3.85
N PHE A 282 24.09 2.53 -3.67
CA PHE A 282 23.07 2.22 -4.64
C PHE A 282 23.15 3.09 -5.90
N LEU A 283 23.17 4.42 -5.76
CA LEU A 283 23.23 5.33 -6.92
C LEU A 283 24.44 5.07 -7.83
N PRO A 284 25.68 4.91 -7.30
CA PRO A 284 26.82 4.55 -8.13
C PRO A 284 26.65 3.20 -8.84
N GLU A 285 26.12 2.18 -8.15
CA GLU A 285 25.90 0.86 -8.75
C GLU A 285 24.85 0.91 -9.87
N ILE A 286 23.70 1.57 -9.64
CA ILE A 286 22.66 1.64 -10.66
C ILE A 286 23.17 2.35 -11.92
N ARG A 287 23.95 3.43 -11.78
CA ARG A 287 24.61 4.12 -12.90
C ARG A 287 25.51 3.20 -13.71
N VAL A 288 26.30 2.36 -13.04
CA VAL A 288 27.18 1.40 -13.71
C VAL A 288 26.37 0.39 -14.50
N VAL A 289 25.33 -0.19 -13.90
CA VAL A 289 24.52 -1.21 -14.60
C VAL A 289 23.60 -0.61 -15.65
N THR A 290 23.28 0.69 -15.58
CA THR A 290 22.49 1.40 -16.59
C THR A 290 23.32 2.26 -17.54
N ALA A 291 24.65 2.18 -17.51
CA ALA A 291 25.51 3.08 -18.30
C ALA A 291 25.29 2.99 -19.82
N ASP A 292 24.93 1.79 -20.30
CA ASP A 292 24.69 1.52 -21.72
C ASP A 292 23.21 1.71 -22.13
N PHE A 293 22.34 2.16 -21.21
CA PHE A 293 20.93 2.36 -21.48
C PHE A 293 20.69 3.78 -22.04
N GLU A 294 20.73 3.90 -23.36
CA GLU A 294 20.32 5.14 -24.05
C GLU A 294 18.82 5.12 -24.37
N LEU A 295 18.01 5.72 -23.50
CA LEU A 295 16.59 5.88 -23.75
C LEU A 295 16.33 6.90 -24.87
N PRO A 296 15.46 6.59 -25.85
CA PRO A 296 14.95 7.59 -26.78
C PRO A 296 14.31 8.76 -26.03
N GLU A 297 14.49 9.98 -26.55
CA GLU A 297 13.95 11.20 -25.93
C GLU A 297 12.45 11.14 -25.63
N GLU A 298 11.67 10.44 -26.46
CA GLU A 298 10.24 10.21 -26.24
C GLU A 298 9.98 9.35 -24.99
N GLU A 299 10.72 8.26 -24.81
CA GLU A 299 10.60 7.39 -23.63
C GLU A 299 11.12 8.11 -22.37
N LYS A 300 12.21 8.86 -22.49
CA LYS A 300 12.76 9.70 -21.40
C LYS A 300 11.77 10.77 -20.94
N THR A 301 11.10 11.43 -21.89
CA THR A 301 10.03 12.41 -21.60
C THR A 301 8.85 11.75 -20.92
N LEU A 302 8.41 10.59 -21.43
CA LEU A 302 7.29 9.84 -20.85
C LEU A 302 7.59 9.36 -19.42
N LEU A 303 8.79 8.84 -19.17
CA LEU A 303 9.21 8.45 -17.81
C LEU A 303 9.30 9.65 -16.87
N THR A 304 9.78 10.80 -17.35
CA THR A 304 9.79 12.03 -16.56
C THR A 304 8.37 12.43 -16.14
N HIS A 305 7.42 12.49 -17.08
CA HIS A 305 6.02 12.81 -16.75
C HIS A 305 5.41 11.78 -15.79
N ARG A 306 5.72 10.48 -15.97
CA ARG A 306 5.26 9.42 -15.06
C ARG A 306 5.81 9.60 -13.65
N LEU A 307 7.10 9.91 -13.53
CA LEU A 307 7.73 10.22 -12.24
C LEU A 307 7.06 11.44 -11.58
N GLU A 308 6.84 12.52 -12.33
CA GLU A 308 6.18 13.73 -11.83
C GLU A 308 4.75 13.45 -11.34
N GLY A 309 3.95 12.70 -12.11
CA GLY A 309 2.59 12.33 -11.73
C GLY A 309 2.53 11.46 -10.46
N ILE A 310 3.45 10.49 -10.33
CA ILE A 310 3.56 9.65 -9.13
C ILE A 310 3.98 10.49 -7.93
N LEU A 311 5.03 11.32 -8.07
CA LEU A 311 5.50 12.18 -6.99
C LEU A 311 4.41 13.16 -6.56
N MET A 312 3.60 13.68 -7.48
CA MET A 312 2.48 14.56 -7.16
C MET A 312 1.47 13.86 -6.23
N LYS A 313 1.08 12.62 -6.53
CA LYS A 313 0.16 11.84 -5.69
C LYS A 313 0.78 11.45 -4.35
N LEU A 314 2.03 10.98 -4.35
CA LEU A 314 2.72 10.57 -3.12
C LEU A 314 2.98 11.75 -2.18
N LEU A 315 3.45 12.88 -2.71
CA LEU A 315 3.65 14.10 -1.92
C LEU A 315 2.32 14.66 -1.41
N TYR A 316 1.27 14.59 -2.23
CA TYR A 316 -0.07 14.99 -1.79
C TYR A 316 -0.59 14.09 -0.67
N GLY A 317 -0.39 12.78 -0.77
CA GLY A 317 -0.66 11.84 0.32
C GLY A 317 0.13 12.22 1.58
N ALA A 318 1.44 12.44 1.45
CA ALA A 318 2.33 12.71 2.58
C ALA A 318 1.93 13.94 3.41
N ILE A 319 1.30 14.95 2.79
CA ILE A 319 0.71 16.11 3.50
C ILE A 319 -0.30 15.65 4.58
N TRP A 320 -1.02 14.57 4.33
CA TRP A 320 -2.04 14.01 5.21
C TRP A 320 -1.50 12.91 6.13
N GLN A 321 -0.23 12.55 5.98
CA GLN A 321 0.43 11.66 6.92
C GLN A 321 0.85 12.47 8.14
N GLU A 322 0.18 12.21 9.26
CA GLU A 322 0.43 12.80 10.58
C GLU A 322 1.79 12.44 11.19
N GLU A 323 2.78 12.00 10.40
CA GLU A 323 4.13 11.67 10.90
C GLU A 323 5.25 12.35 10.13
N VAL A 324 5.02 12.76 8.88
CA VAL A 324 6.07 13.30 8.03
C VAL A 324 6.10 14.82 8.05
N PHE A 325 4.93 15.48 8.10
CA PHE A 325 4.84 16.95 8.13
C PHE A 325 4.20 17.51 9.41
N ILE A 326 4.20 16.75 10.52
CA ILE A 326 3.60 17.12 11.83
C ILE A 326 3.97 18.52 12.30
N SER A 327 5.14 19.03 11.88
CA SER A 327 5.59 20.37 12.29
C SER A 327 4.67 21.52 11.82
N ASN A 328 3.72 21.27 10.90
CA ASN A 328 2.77 22.30 10.45
C ASN A 328 1.32 22.00 10.88
N GLU A 329 0.98 22.38 12.12
CA GLU A 329 -0.38 22.31 12.67
C GLU A 329 -1.45 22.99 11.78
N GLU A 330 -1.07 23.96 10.95
CA GLU A 330 -2.01 24.66 10.05
C GLU A 330 -2.60 23.74 8.97
N LEU A 331 -1.82 22.75 8.51
CA LEU A 331 -2.24 21.79 7.47
C LEU A 331 -3.22 20.74 8.01
N LEU A 332 -3.25 20.56 9.33
CA LEU A 332 -4.13 19.61 10.00
C LEU A 332 -5.40 20.28 10.53
N THR A 333 -5.72 21.53 10.20
CA THR A 333 -7.00 22.14 10.59
C THR A 333 -8.20 21.45 9.93
N PRO A 334 -9.39 21.41 10.56
CA PRO A 334 -10.58 20.80 9.94
C PRO A 334 -10.90 21.40 8.56
N GLU A 335 -10.69 22.71 8.40
CA GLU A 335 -10.87 23.41 7.13
C GLU A 335 -9.85 22.97 6.07
N ALA A 336 -8.56 22.89 6.43
CA ALA A 336 -7.53 22.37 5.53
C ALA A 336 -7.81 20.91 5.16
N ASN A 337 -8.29 20.10 6.11
CA ASN A 337 -8.58 18.71 5.89
C ASN A 337 -9.75 18.50 4.91
N ALA A 338 -10.85 19.23 5.11
CA ALA A 338 -12.01 19.23 4.21
C ALA A 338 -11.67 19.77 2.81
N LEU A 339 -10.84 20.82 2.75
CA LEU A 339 -10.35 21.36 1.50
C LEU A 339 -9.47 20.34 0.76
N GLY A 340 -8.61 19.64 1.50
CA GLY A 340 -7.83 18.52 1.00
C GLY A 340 -8.72 17.45 0.36
N ALA A 341 -9.73 16.96 1.06
CA ALA A 341 -10.65 15.97 0.49
C ALA A 341 -11.28 16.43 -0.84
N THR A 342 -11.61 17.72 -0.95
CA THR A 342 -12.18 18.31 -2.17
C THR A 342 -11.18 18.35 -3.33
N TYR A 343 -9.88 18.47 -3.06
CA TYR A 343 -8.84 18.53 -4.09
C TYR A 343 -8.33 17.16 -4.56
N ILE A 344 -8.69 16.06 -3.88
CA ILE A 344 -8.30 14.70 -4.29
C ILE A 344 -8.53 14.44 -5.80
N PRO A 345 -9.73 14.67 -6.37
CA PRO A 345 -9.95 14.42 -7.80
C PRO A 345 -9.10 15.33 -8.69
N VAL A 346 -8.91 16.60 -8.30
CA VAL A 346 -8.16 17.58 -9.09
C VAL A 346 -6.68 17.22 -9.17
N VAL A 347 -6.09 16.86 -8.03
CA VAL A 347 -4.69 16.42 -7.96
C VAL A 347 -4.52 15.13 -8.75
N ASN A 348 -5.42 14.17 -8.58
CA ASN A 348 -5.34 12.89 -9.27
C ASN A 348 -5.57 13.00 -10.78
N ASP A 349 -6.47 13.87 -11.24
CA ASP A 349 -6.67 14.15 -12.68
C ASP A 349 -5.43 14.82 -13.30
N LEU A 350 -4.83 15.78 -12.59
CA LEU A 350 -3.60 16.42 -13.05
C LEU A 350 -2.46 15.40 -13.13
N ALA A 351 -2.24 14.61 -12.09
CA ALA A 351 -1.26 13.54 -12.08
C ALA A 351 -1.53 12.53 -13.22
N ASN A 352 -2.76 12.02 -13.35
CA ASN A 352 -3.15 11.06 -14.38
C ASN A 352 -2.91 11.59 -15.81
N SER A 353 -3.03 12.90 -16.04
CA SER A 353 -2.71 13.52 -17.33
C SER A 353 -1.22 13.45 -17.69
N LEU A 354 -0.34 13.28 -16.71
CA LEU A 354 1.10 13.09 -16.90
C LEU A 354 1.46 11.59 -17.03
N LEU A 355 0.74 10.71 -16.32
CA LEU A 355 1.07 9.29 -16.26
C LEU A 355 0.75 8.52 -17.55
N GLU A 356 -0.36 8.87 -18.20
CA GLU A 356 -0.96 8.14 -19.32
C GLU A 356 -1.25 6.65 -19.03
N PHE A 357 -1.44 6.29 -17.75
CA PHE A 357 -1.89 4.96 -17.35
C PHE A 357 -3.39 4.78 -17.55
N VAL A 358 -3.78 3.53 -17.81
CA VAL A 358 -5.20 3.14 -17.90
C VAL A 358 -5.60 2.50 -16.58
N HIS A 359 -6.46 3.18 -15.84
CA HIS A 359 -7.07 2.67 -14.60
C HIS A 359 -8.44 2.05 -14.89
N ASN A 360 -8.74 0.92 -14.26
CA ASN A 360 -10.01 0.22 -14.43
C ASN A 360 -11.13 0.81 -13.56
N ASN A 361 -10.77 1.49 -12.46
CA ASN A 361 -11.69 2.10 -11.52
C ASN A 361 -11.45 3.61 -11.36
N PRO A 362 -12.14 4.45 -12.16
CA PRO A 362 -12.07 5.90 -12.04
C PRO A 362 -12.56 6.44 -10.70
N ASP A 363 -13.52 5.77 -10.05
CA ASP A 363 -14.02 6.18 -8.74
C ASP A 363 -12.93 6.05 -7.66
N PHE A 364 -12.14 4.98 -7.71
CA PHE A 364 -10.95 4.81 -6.85
C PHE A 364 -9.93 5.94 -7.08
N GLN A 365 -9.62 6.24 -8.35
CA GLN A 365 -8.74 7.35 -8.71
C GLN A 365 -9.28 8.72 -8.25
N HIS A 366 -10.59 8.86 -8.04
CA HIS A 366 -11.20 10.11 -7.55
C HIS A 366 -11.54 10.09 -6.07
N GLY A 367 -11.21 9.03 -5.33
CA GLY A 367 -11.52 8.94 -3.91
C GLY A 367 -13.02 8.86 -3.61
N LYS A 368 -13.79 8.21 -4.48
CA LYS A 368 -15.25 8.06 -4.35
C LYS A 368 -15.62 6.60 -4.14
N ARG A 369 -16.45 6.33 -3.13
CA ARG A 369 -16.93 4.99 -2.77
C ARG A 369 -15.78 3.98 -2.65
N VAL A 370 -14.68 4.40 -2.02
CA VAL A 370 -13.47 3.56 -1.88
C VAL A 370 -13.55 2.70 -0.63
N TYR A 371 -14.22 3.20 0.41
CA TYR A 371 -14.42 2.49 1.67
C TYR A 371 -15.67 3.02 2.38
N PRO A 372 -16.23 2.26 3.34
CA PRO A 372 -17.40 2.70 4.08
C PRO A 372 -17.16 4.01 4.82
N GLY A 373 -18.02 5.01 4.60
CA GLY A 373 -17.92 6.31 5.25
C GLY A 373 -16.89 7.29 4.65
N ASP A 374 -16.30 6.98 3.49
CA ASP A 374 -15.31 7.84 2.84
C ASP A 374 -15.76 9.30 2.62
N GLU A 375 -17.04 9.52 2.34
CA GLU A 375 -17.65 10.84 2.16
C GLU A 375 -17.50 11.76 3.38
N TRP A 376 -17.44 11.20 4.60
CA TRP A 376 -17.30 11.98 5.83
C TRP A 376 -15.97 11.75 6.55
N CYS A 377 -15.33 10.59 6.37
CA CYS A 377 -13.99 10.33 6.88
C CYS A 377 -12.93 11.18 6.17
N ASN A 378 -12.92 11.24 4.83
CA ASN A 378 -11.89 12.00 4.11
C ASN A 378 -11.87 13.50 4.49
N PRO A 379 -13.01 14.20 4.62
CA PRO A 379 -13.00 15.60 5.05
C PRO A 379 -12.64 15.81 6.52
N LEU A 380 -12.75 14.78 7.38
CA LEU A 380 -12.58 14.90 8.83
C LEU A 380 -11.22 14.40 9.33
N ILE A 381 -10.73 13.29 8.76
CA ILE A 381 -9.56 12.55 9.22
C ILE A 381 -8.45 12.64 8.18
N PRO A 382 -7.32 13.32 8.46
CA PRO A 382 -6.18 13.39 7.55
C PRO A 382 -5.65 12.01 7.17
N HIS A 383 -5.44 11.14 8.17
CA HIS A 383 -4.82 9.83 7.95
C HIS A 383 -5.67 8.89 7.06
N ALA A 384 -7.00 9.00 7.08
CA ALA A 384 -7.86 8.26 6.16
C ALA A 384 -7.66 8.67 4.69
N LYS A 385 -7.39 9.96 4.42
CA LYS A 385 -7.00 10.42 3.08
C LYS A 385 -5.60 9.94 2.70
N TRP A 386 -4.69 9.84 3.67
CA TRP A 386 -3.37 9.27 3.43
C TRP A 386 -3.49 7.85 2.88
N HIS A 387 -4.26 6.96 3.51
CA HIS A 387 -4.49 5.60 2.98
C HIS A 387 -5.07 5.58 1.57
N LEU A 388 -6.07 6.42 1.30
CA LEU A 388 -6.64 6.54 -0.04
C LEU A 388 -5.60 6.99 -1.07
N GLN A 389 -4.83 8.04 -0.77
CA GLN A 389 -3.81 8.57 -1.67
C GLN A 389 -2.62 7.61 -1.83
N CYS A 390 -2.26 6.87 -0.78
CA CYS A 390 -1.30 5.78 -0.86
C CYS A 390 -1.79 4.68 -1.78
N GLY A 391 -3.03 4.20 -1.64
CA GLY A 391 -3.60 3.20 -2.53
C GLY A 391 -3.54 3.64 -3.99
N VAL A 392 -3.94 4.89 -4.26
CA VAL A 392 -3.92 5.46 -5.62
C VAL A 392 -2.47 5.62 -6.15
N GLY A 393 -1.58 6.26 -5.40
CA GLY A 393 -0.20 6.51 -5.81
C GLY A 393 0.64 5.24 -5.91
N LEU A 394 0.43 4.26 -5.04
CA LEU A 394 1.10 2.96 -5.12
C LEU A 394 0.64 2.17 -6.35
N THR A 395 -0.63 2.30 -6.76
CA THR A 395 -1.10 1.70 -8.03
C THR A 395 -0.27 2.21 -9.21
N ASP A 396 -0.02 3.52 -9.28
CA ASP A 396 0.79 4.10 -10.34
C ASP A 396 2.27 3.73 -10.24
N LEU A 397 2.79 3.65 -9.02
CA LEU A 397 4.15 3.16 -8.79
C LEU A 397 4.31 1.73 -9.31
N ILE A 398 3.29 0.88 -9.14
CA ILE A 398 3.29 -0.49 -9.62
C ILE A 398 3.19 -0.56 -11.15
N PHE A 399 2.40 0.31 -11.79
CA PHE A 399 2.39 0.41 -13.26
C PHE A 399 3.73 0.87 -13.81
N LEU A 400 4.39 1.80 -13.13
CA LEU A 400 5.76 2.18 -13.46
C LEU A 400 6.76 1.01 -13.29
N ALA A 401 6.46 0.03 -12.42
CA ALA A 401 7.30 -1.16 -12.26
C ALA A 401 7.29 -2.02 -13.51
N ASP A 402 6.12 -2.18 -14.10
CA ASP A 402 5.94 -2.90 -15.35
C ASP A 402 6.65 -2.17 -16.52
N ASP A 403 6.57 -0.84 -16.55
CA ASP A 403 7.32 -0.04 -17.53
C ASP A 403 8.83 -0.22 -17.40
N LEU A 404 9.37 -0.11 -16.19
CA LEU A 404 10.80 -0.32 -15.93
C LEU A 404 11.23 -1.73 -16.32
N TYR A 405 10.44 -2.75 -15.95
CA TYR A 405 10.69 -4.12 -16.36
C TYR A 405 10.75 -4.26 -17.89
N ARG A 406 9.80 -3.64 -18.62
CA ARG A 406 9.78 -3.62 -20.08
C ARG A 406 11.00 -2.91 -20.67
N ILE A 407 11.35 -1.73 -20.15
CA ILE A 407 12.52 -0.96 -20.58
C ILE A 407 13.77 -1.82 -20.43
N PHE A 408 14.00 -2.38 -19.24
CA PHE A 408 15.17 -3.23 -19.00
C PHE A 408 15.18 -4.49 -19.86
N GLY A 409 14.02 -5.04 -20.19
CA GLY A 409 13.89 -6.17 -21.12
C GLY A 409 14.18 -5.80 -22.58
N GLN A 410 13.82 -4.59 -23.02
CA GLN A 410 13.99 -4.12 -24.40
C GLN A 410 15.44 -3.77 -24.72
N TYR A 411 16.15 -3.12 -23.80
CA TYR A 411 17.53 -2.66 -23.99
C TYR A 411 18.58 -3.71 -23.53
N LYS A 412 18.16 -4.95 -23.28
CA LYS A 412 19.05 -6.04 -22.90
C LYS A 412 19.96 -6.45 -24.08
N GLY A 413 21.23 -6.03 -24.03
CA GLY A 413 22.27 -6.44 -24.99
C GLY A 413 22.31 -5.62 -26.28
N ALA A 414 21.88 -4.36 -26.22
CA ALA A 414 22.17 -3.36 -27.25
C ALA A 414 23.65 -2.94 -27.25
#